data_AF-A0A2V6MYP9-F1
#
_entry.id   AF-A0A2V6MYP9-F1
#
_cell.length_a   1.000
_cell.length_b   1.000
_cell.length_c   1.000
_cell.angle_alpha   90.00
_cell.angle_beta   90.00
_cell.angle_gamma   90.00
#
_symmetry.space_group_name_H-M   'P 1'
#
loop_
_entity.id
_entity.type
_entity.pdbx_description
1 polymer ?
#
loop_
_entity_poly.entity_id
_entity_poly.type
_entity_poly.pdbx_seq_one_letter_code
_entity_poly.pdbx_strand_id
1 'polypeptide(L)'
;MNNNVDGATGIYNMNGTPSTDYSRPGHLQFYGVSPTDGSTQTISVTPPGNVWATFYAPSASMSMIGNPDIFGAIVCNSFTGNGNTGFHYDKEIIGGIPIDYQVASYIEDVR
;
A
#
# COMPACT_ATOMS: atom_id res chain seq x y z
N MET A 1 -0.22 -12.16 15.57
CA MET A 1 -0.49 -11.36 14.36
C MET A 1 0.82 -10.74 13.94
N ASN A 2 1.29 -11.05 12.73
CA ASN A 2 2.59 -10.63 12.20
C ASN A 2 2.45 -9.20 11.64
N ASN A 3 3.12 -8.25 12.27
CA ASN A 3 3.13 -6.83 11.92
C ASN A 3 4.60 -6.47 11.65
N ASN A 4 5.07 -6.69 10.42
CA ASN A 4 6.49 -6.57 10.07
C ASN A 4 6.84 -5.14 9.66
N VAL A 5 7.94 -4.61 10.22
CA VAL A 5 8.67 -3.42 9.73
C VAL A 5 10.17 -3.59 10.03
N ASP A 6 10.86 -4.58 9.47
CA ASP A 6 12.28 -4.40 9.07
C ASP A 6 12.85 -5.57 8.26
N GLY A 7 13.71 -5.26 7.30
CA GLY A 7 14.34 -6.16 6.33
C GLY A 7 15.51 -6.95 6.89
N ALA A 8 15.28 -7.80 7.88
CA ALA A 8 16.30 -8.69 8.40
C ALA A 8 15.99 -10.15 8.04
N THR A 9 17.04 -10.92 7.74
CA THR A 9 17.12 -12.38 7.71
C THR A 9 16.73 -12.99 9.07
N GLY A 10 15.49 -12.79 9.51
CA GLY A 10 15.07 -12.99 10.89
C GLY A 10 13.57 -12.78 11.14
N ILE A 11 12.71 -13.06 10.15
CA ILE A 11 11.27 -13.13 10.40
C ILE A 11 11.02 -14.42 11.17
N TYR A 12 10.72 -14.35 12.47
CA TYR A 12 10.41 -15.53 13.28
C TYR A 12 8.94 -15.49 13.72
N ASN A 13 8.24 -16.60 13.57
CA ASN A 13 6.94 -16.84 14.18
C ASN A 13 7.06 -16.71 15.72
N MET A 14 5.96 -16.58 16.47
CA MET A 14 5.98 -16.47 17.95
C MET A 14 6.63 -17.68 18.66
N ASN A 15 6.84 -18.79 17.94
CA ASN A 15 7.57 -19.97 18.40
C ASN A 15 9.05 -19.99 17.98
N GLY A 16 9.58 -18.89 17.43
CA GLY A 16 10.99 -18.76 17.06
C GLY A 16 11.39 -19.47 15.77
N THR A 17 10.45 -19.87 14.90
CA THR A 17 10.76 -20.50 13.60
C THR A 17 10.75 -19.46 12.47
N PRO A 18 11.66 -19.53 11.47
CA PRO A 18 11.62 -18.65 10.32
C PRO A 18 10.23 -18.66 9.65
N SER A 19 9.67 -17.47 9.39
CA SER A 19 8.39 -17.33 8.75
C SER A 19 8.55 -17.50 7.24
N THR A 20 7.69 -18.33 6.65
CA THR A 20 7.60 -18.54 5.21
C THR A 20 6.57 -17.64 4.54
N ASP A 21 5.90 -16.77 5.31
CA ASP A 21 4.97 -15.76 4.79
C ASP A 21 5.78 -14.54 4.32
N TYR A 22 6.24 -14.62 3.08
CA TYR A 22 6.83 -13.49 2.36
C TYR A 22 5.77 -12.38 2.16
N SER A 23 6.24 -11.14 1.97
CA SER A 23 5.44 -9.90 1.81
C SER A 23 4.08 -10.14 1.12
N ARG A 24 3.01 -10.24 1.92
CA ARG A 24 1.63 -10.45 1.43
C ARG A 24 1.20 -9.43 0.37
N PRO A 25 1.61 -8.13 0.44
CA PRO A 25 1.33 -7.15 -0.61
C PRO A 25 2.00 -7.41 -1.96
N GLY A 26 3.10 -8.18 -2.01
CA GLY A 26 3.74 -8.59 -3.27
C GLY A 26 2.92 -9.65 -4.04
N HIS A 27 2.04 -10.36 -3.35
CA HIS A 27 1.21 -11.41 -3.96
C HIS A 27 -0.05 -10.85 -4.66
N LEU A 28 -0.47 -9.63 -4.34
CA LEU A 28 -1.64 -8.99 -4.93
C LEU A 28 -1.29 -7.60 -5.48
N GLN A 29 -1.35 -7.46 -6.80
CA GLN A 29 -0.93 -6.26 -7.50
C GLN A 29 -2.00 -5.75 -8.45
N PHE A 30 -2.28 -4.45 -8.38
CA PHE A 30 -3.21 -3.76 -9.25
C PHE A 30 -2.45 -2.79 -10.16
N TYR A 31 -2.60 -2.97 -11.47
CA TYR A 31 -2.03 -2.09 -12.47
C TYR A 31 -3.14 -1.27 -13.12
N GLY A 32 -3.15 0.03 -12.87
CA GLY A 32 -4.09 0.97 -13.48
C GLY A 32 -3.72 1.22 -14.93
N VAL A 33 -4.65 0.92 -15.85
CA VAL A 33 -4.56 1.32 -17.25
C VAL A 33 -5.33 2.62 -17.44
N SER A 34 -4.68 3.66 -17.94
CA SER A 34 -5.30 4.96 -18.13
C SER A 34 -6.46 4.86 -19.14
N PRO A 35 -7.65 5.39 -18.82
CA PRO A 35 -8.75 5.48 -19.78
C PRO A 35 -8.34 6.26 -21.03
N THR A 36 -8.67 5.75 -22.22
CA THR A 36 -8.30 6.38 -23.49
C THR A 36 -9.16 7.60 -23.83
N ASP A 37 -10.31 7.74 -23.17
CA ASP A 37 -11.27 8.83 -23.35
C ASP A 37 -10.96 10.05 -22.46
N GLY A 38 -9.86 10.01 -21.70
CA GLY A 38 -9.47 11.09 -20.78
C GLY A 38 -10.33 11.16 -19.51
N SER A 39 -11.21 10.18 -19.26
CA SER A 39 -11.95 10.10 -18.00
C SER A 39 -11.02 9.86 -16.81
N THR A 40 -11.40 10.38 -15.65
CA THR A 40 -10.64 10.17 -14.41
C THR A 40 -10.78 8.72 -13.96
N GLN A 41 -9.66 8.03 -13.82
CA GLN A 41 -9.62 6.74 -13.14
C GLN A 41 -9.66 6.96 -11.63
N THR A 42 -10.49 6.18 -10.93
CA THR A 42 -10.62 6.27 -9.47
C THR A 42 -10.36 4.91 -8.82
N ILE A 43 -9.75 4.94 -7.64
CA ILE A 43 -9.57 3.78 -6.77
C ILE A 43 -10.15 4.16 -5.41
N SER A 44 -11.11 3.41 -4.91
CA SER A 44 -11.74 3.67 -3.61
C SER A 44 -11.60 2.46 -2.70
N VAL A 45 -11.01 2.68 -1.53
CA VAL A 45 -10.89 1.70 -0.45
C VAL A 45 -11.79 2.14 0.69
N THR A 46 -12.85 1.37 0.93
CA THR A 46 -13.88 1.66 1.92
C THR A 46 -14.03 0.48 2.88
N PRO A 47 -14.63 0.67 4.06
CA PRO A 47 -14.79 -0.40 5.04
C PRO A 47 -15.75 -1.49 4.52
N PRO A 48 -15.69 -2.71 5.11
CA PRO A 48 -14.83 -3.11 6.21
C PRO A 48 -13.48 -3.71 5.77
N GLY A 49 -12.47 -3.57 6.61
CA GLY A 49 -11.22 -4.35 6.53
C GLY A 49 -10.02 -3.60 5.95
N ASN A 50 -8.87 -4.28 6.04
CA ASN A 50 -7.57 -3.77 5.62
C ASN A 50 -7.14 -4.44 4.31
N VAL A 51 -6.29 -3.76 3.54
CA VAL A 51 -5.80 -4.21 2.24
C VAL A 51 -4.31 -4.50 2.32
N TRP A 52 -3.90 -5.69 1.86
CA TRP A 52 -2.50 -6.05 1.62
C TRP A 52 -2.30 -6.17 0.12
N ALA A 53 -1.89 -5.09 -0.53
CA ALA A 53 -1.74 -5.05 -1.97
C ALA A 53 -0.81 -3.92 -2.42
N THR A 54 -0.36 -4.04 -3.66
CA THR A 54 0.39 -3.00 -4.34
C THR A 54 -0.44 -2.38 -5.44
N PHE A 55 -0.50 -1.05 -5.46
CA PHE A 55 -1.22 -0.28 -6.46
C PHE A 55 -0.22 0.49 -7.32
N TYR A 56 -0.17 0.19 -8.61
CA TYR A 56 0.53 1.00 -9.60
C TYR A 56 -0.48 1.55 -10.60
N ALA A 57 -1.04 2.72 -10.30
CA ALA A 57 -2.04 3.38 -11.12
C ALA A 57 -1.75 4.88 -11.24
N PRO A 58 -0.69 5.30 -11.96
CA PRO A 58 -0.23 6.69 -11.98
C PRO A 58 -1.27 7.72 -12.47
N SER A 59 -2.30 7.30 -13.19
CA SER A 59 -3.41 8.16 -13.63
C SER A 59 -4.60 8.20 -12.66
N ALA A 60 -4.63 7.34 -11.64
CA ALA A 60 -5.78 7.19 -10.76
C ALA A 60 -5.76 8.20 -9.62
N SER A 61 -6.93 8.74 -9.29
CA SER A 61 -7.19 9.39 -8.01
C SER A 61 -7.63 8.34 -6.98
N MET A 62 -6.87 8.17 -5.91
CA MET A 62 -7.12 7.17 -4.88
C MET A 62 -7.71 7.80 -3.60
N SER A 63 -8.74 7.17 -3.05
CA SER A 63 -9.36 7.57 -1.79
C SER A 63 -9.52 6.41 -0.80
N MET A 64 -9.23 6.68 0.47
CA MET A 64 -9.54 5.82 1.61
C MET A 64 -10.58 6.52 2.49
N ILE A 65 -11.68 5.84 2.81
CA ILE A 65 -12.79 6.42 3.59
C ILE A 65 -13.12 5.50 4.77
N GLY A 66 -13.45 6.08 5.93
CA GLY A 66 -13.81 5.34 7.13
C GLY A 66 -12.55 5.02 7.93
N ASN A 67 -12.21 3.75 8.11
CA ASN A 67 -11.01 3.36 8.87
C ASN A 67 -10.28 2.12 8.28
N PRO A 68 -10.05 2.02 6.95
CA PRO A 68 -9.18 0.96 6.42
C PRO A 68 -7.70 1.29 6.62
N ASP A 69 -6.88 0.25 6.77
CA ASP A 69 -5.43 0.34 6.60
C ASP A 69 -5.00 -0.31 5.28
N ILE A 70 -3.98 0.26 4.63
CA ILE A 70 -3.29 -0.35 3.50
C ILE A 70 -1.86 -0.70 3.90
N PHE A 71 -1.46 -1.94 3.65
CA PHE A 71 -0.11 -2.45 3.76
C PHE A 71 0.42 -2.75 2.36
N GLY A 72 1.52 -2.13 1.95
CA GLY A 72 2.11 -2.30 0.62
C GLY A 72 2.66 -1.01 0.03
N ALA A 73 2.61 -0.87 -1.29
CA ALA A 73 3.07 0.33 -2.00
C ALA A 73 1.97 0.90 -2.91
N ILE A 74 1.94 2.23 -3.03
CA ILE A 74 0.94 2.95 -3.83
C ILE A 74 1.65 3.97 -4.72
N VAL A 75 1.41 3.86 -6.03
CA VAL A 75 1.73 4.90 -7.03
C VAL A 75 0.41 5.34 -7.65
N CYS A 76 0.05 6.61 -7.46
CA CYS A 76 -1.19 7.20 -7.98
C CYS A 76 -1.00 8.69 -8.32
N ASN A 77 -1.96 9.28 -9.03
CA ASN A 77 -1.95 10.71 -9.37
C ASN A 77 -2.20 11.58 -8.13
N SER A 78 -3.17 11.18 -7.31
CA SER A 78 -3.53 11.86 -6.08
C SER A 78 -4.05 10.85 -5.07
N PHE A 79 -3.79 11.11 -3.80
CA PHE A 79 -4.20 10.25 -2.69
C PHE A 79 -4.91 11.07 -1.62
N THR A 80 -6.04 10.56 -1.12
CA THR A 80 -6.76 11.14 0.02
C THR A 80 -7.13 10.05 1.03
N GLY A 81 -6.95 10.32 2.31
CA GLY A 81 -7.42 9.49 3.42
C GLY A 81 -8.38 10.29 4.30
N ASN A 82 -9.56 9.73 4.58
CA ASN A 82 -10.59 10.39 5.39
C ASN A 82 -11.11 9.43 6.47
N GLY A 83 -10.98 9.87 7.73
CA GLY A 83 -11.18 9.06 8.93
C GLY A 83 -9.86 8.54 9.50
N ASN A 84 -9.87 7.46 10.29
CA ASN A 84 -8.64 6.90 10.87
C ASN A 84 -8.02 5.88 9.91
N THR A 85 -7.48 6.37 8.80
CA THR A 85 -6.87 5.57 7.73
C THR A 85 -5.37 5.43 7.93
N GLY A 86 -4.83 4.20 7.90
CA GLY A 86 -3.40 3.92 7.97
C GLY A 86 -2.78 3.56 6.62
N PHE A 87 -1.56 4.06 6.37
CA PHE A 87 -0.71 3.57 5.29
C PHE A 87 0.60 3.01 5.86
N HIS A 88 0.88 1.76 5.55
CA HIS A 88 2.05 1.02 6.01
C HIS A 88 2.87 0.58 4.78
N TYR A 89 3.96 1.28 4.51
CA TYR A 89 4.84 0.94 3.39
C TYR A 89 5.58 -0.38 3.65
N ASP A 90 5.48 -1.33 2.71
CA ASP A 90 6.23 -2.60 2.75
C ASP A 90 7.45 -2.52 1.82
N LYS A 91 8.63 -2.50 2.43
CA LYS A 91 9.92 -2.37 1.75
C LYS A 91 10.51 -3.69 1.23
N GLU A 92 9.95 -4.83 1.66
CA GLU A 92 10.38 -6.17 1.22
C GLU A 92 9.47 -6.71 0.10
N ILE A 93 8.86 -5.81 -0.67
CA ILE A 93 8.04 -6.20 -1.80
C ILE A 93 8.90 -6.82 -2.91
N ILE A 94 8.91 -8.16 -2.95
CA ILE A 94 9.62 -8.92 -3.99
C ILE A 94 8.69 -9.08 -5.19
N GLY A 95 8.89 -8.23 -6.20
CA GLY A 95 8.15 -8.24 -7.46
C GLY A 95 7.07 -7.16 -7.47
N GLY A 96 7.18 -6.21 -8.40
CA GLY A 96 6.39 -4.98 -8.48
C GLY A 96 7.32 -3.77 -8.55
N ILE A 97 7.72 -3.36 -9.76
CA ILE A 97 8.67 -2.25 -9.96
C ILE A 97 8.11 -0.98 -9.31
N PRO A 98 8.90 -0.18 -8.56
CA PRO A 98 10.37 -0.11 -8.50
C PRO A 98 11.02 -0.27 -7.11
N ILE A 99 12.33 -0.48 -7.24
CA ILE A 99 13.33 -0.85 -6.25
C ILE A 99 13.89 0.32 -5.41
N ASP A 100 13.24 1.49 -5.42
CA ASP A 100 13.43 2.53 -4.39
C ASP A 100 12.39 3.66 -4.55
N TYR A 101 11.80 4.15 -3.46
CA TYR A 101 10.95 5.34 -3.43
C TYR A 101 11.12 6.13 -2.13
N GLN A 102 11.30 7.45 -2.26
CA GLN A 102 11.41 8.39 -1.14
C GLN A 102 10.20 9.32 -1.14
N VAL A 103 9.67 9.62 0.05
CA VAL A 103 8.63 10.65 0.21
C VAL A 103 9.26 12.02 -0.10
N ALA A 104 8.98 12.57 -1.28
CA ALA A 104 9.56 13.84 -1.71
C ALA A 104 9.06 15.02 -0.87
N SER A 105 7.82 14.95 -0.38
CA SER A 105 7.27 15.91 0.59
C SER A 105 6.02 15.36 1.26
N TYR A 106 5.86 15.62 2.56
CA TYR A 106 4.67 15.35 3.34
C TYR A 106 4.23 16.64 4.03
N ILE A 107 2.93 16.98 3.94
CA ILE A 107 2.32 18.06 4.72
C ILE A 107 1.17 17.44 5.51
N GLU A 108 1.28 17.45 6.84
CA GLU A 108 0.18 17.18 7.75
C GLU A 108 -0.60 18.49 7.98
N ASP A 109 -1.87 18.54 7.59
CA ASP A 109 -2.77 19.64 7.96
C ASP A 109 -3.35 19.33 9.34
N VAL A 110 -2.77 19.91 10.39
CA VAL A 110 -3.33 19.85 11.75
C VAL A 110 -4.08 21.15 11.99
N ARG A 111 -5.41 21.10 11.80
CA ARG A 111 -6.33 22.16 12.20
C ARG A 111 -7.31 21.68 13.26
#